data_AF-A0A4V2VFC1-F1
#
_entry.id   AF-A0A4V2VFC1-F1
#
_cell.length_a   1.000
_cell.length_b   1.000
_cell.length_c   1.000
_cell.angle_alpha   90.00
_cell.angle_beta   90.00
_cell.angle_gamma   90.00
#
_symmetry.space_group_name_H-M   'P 1'
#
loop_
_entity.id
_entity.type
_entity.pdbx_description
1 polymer ?
#
loop_
_entity_poly.entity_id
_entity_poly.type
_entity_poly.pdbx_seq_one_letter_code
_entity_poly.pdbx_strand_id
1 'polypeptide(L)'
;MAAVSIAFEAPDNSNGPCPSKSRPIDLVHLAKQTMGDKALEVEVLKMFARQARACLQEISSGDAKKMQAAAHRLKGAASAVGAFQVSEAADMFENNCANAACMAAVGAAVVEAENFILKLSR
;
A
#
# COMPACT_ATOMS: atom_id res chain seq x y z
N MET A 1 -11.58 -36.24 -37.27
CA MET A 1 -12.20 -35.89 -35.97
C MET A 1 -11.33 -34.81 -35.32
N ALA A 2 -11.93 -33.67 -34.99
CA ALA A 2 -11.27 -32.37 -34.80
C ALA A 2 -10.49 -32.22 -33.48
N ALA A 3 -9.60 -31.23 -33.47
CA ALA A 3 -8.61 -30.88 -32.47
C ALA A 3 -9.20 -30.51 -31.09
N VAL A 4 -8.51 -30.93 -30.03
CA VAL A 4 -8.78 -30.49 -28.65
C VAL A 4 -7.88 -29.30 -28.36
N SER A 5 -8.42 -28.10 -28.51
CA SER A 5 -7.80 -26.86 -28.03
C SER A 5 -8.04 -26.72 -26.54
N ILE A 6 -7.04 -27.04 -25.72
CA ILE A 6 -7.04 -26.66 -24.29
C ILE A 6 -6.65 -25.19 -24.23
N ALA A 7 -7.67 -24.33 -24.17
CA ALA A 7 -7.51 -22.96 -23.73
C ALA A 7 -7.26 -22.98 -22.22
N PHE A 8 -6.05 -22.64 -21.82
CA PHE A 8 -5.70 -22.33 -20.44
C PHE A 8 -6.30 -20.95 -20.13
N GLU A 9 -7.57 -20.91 -19.70
CA GLU A 9 -8.16 -19.73 -19.09
C GLU A 9 -7.47 -19.52 -17.73
N ALA A 10 -6.52 -18.59 -17.72
CA ALA A 10 -6.07 -17.98 -16.48
C ALA A 10 -7.29 -17.33 -15.80
N PRO A 11 -7.47 -17.50 -14.48
CA PRO A 11 -8.61 -16.91 -13.80
C PRO A 11 -8.60 -15.39 -14.00
N ASP A 12 -9.69 -14.91 -14.60
CA ASP A 12 -10.00 -13.51 -14.78
C ASP A 12 -10.11 -12.86 -13.39
N ASN A 13 -8.98 -12.35 -12.89
CA ASN A 13 -8.95 -11.59 -11.65
C ASN A 13 -9.42 -10.17 -11.98
N SER A 14 -10.70 -10.06 -12.32
CA SER A 14 -11.42 -8.84 -12.68
C SER A 14 -11.52 -7.91 -11.47
N ASN A 15 -10.44 -7.16 -11.22
CA ASN A 15 -10.42 -5.95 -10.40
C ASN A 15 -9.65 -4.88 -11.17
N GLY A 16 -10.22 -4.38 -12.26
CA GLY A 16 -9.70 -3.20 -12.95
C GLY A 16 -9.98 -1.95 -12.08
N PRO A 17 -8.97 -1.22 -11.57
CA PRO A 17 -9.24 -0.07 -10.72
C PRO A 17 -9.75 1.10 -11.57
N CYS A 18 -10.90 1.62 -11.18
CA CYS A 18 -11.53 2.82 -11.68
C CYS A 18 -10.55 4.02 -11.58
N PRO A 19 -10.19 4.71 -12.68
CA PRO A 19 -9.00 5.57 -12.70
C PRO A 19 -9.12 6.92 -11.97
N SER A 20 -10.25 7.26 -11.34
CA SER A 20 -10.52 8.63 -10.83
C SER A 20 -10.84 8.77 -9.34
N LYS A 21 -10.99 7.67 -8.58
CA LYS A 21 -11.02 7.67 -7.09
C LYS A 21 -9.75 7.09 -6.46
N SER A 22 -8.82 6.58 -7.29
CA SER A 22 -7.74 5.65 -6.95
C SER A 22 -6.34 6.26 -6.91
N ARG A 23 -6.13 7.44 -6.31
CA ARG A 23 -4.74 7.86 -6.04
C ARG A 23 -4.29 7.24 -4.70
N PRO A 24 -3.21 6.43 -4.68
CA PRO A 24 -2.74 5.80 -3.45
C PRO A 24 -2.17 6.81 -2.45
N ILE A 25 -1.85 8.03 -2.90
CA ILE A 25 -1.35 9.13 -2.06
C ILE A 25 -2.11 10.42 -2.40
N ASP A 26 -2.61 11.10 -1.36
CA ASP A 26 -3.19 12.43 -1.47
C ASP A 26 -2.10 13.52 -1.49
N LEU A 27 -1.81 14.02 -2.69
CA LEU A 27 -0.84 15.10 -2.89
C LEU A 27 -1.26 16.43 -2.28
N VAL A 28 -2.56 16.68 -2.09
CA VAL A 28 -3.04 17.90 -1.42
C VAL A 28 -2.74 17.83 0.08
N HIS A 29 -2.93 16.65 0.69
CA HIS A 29 -2.52 16.42 2.08
C HIS A 29 -1.01 16.59 2.24
N LEU A 30 -0.23 15.97 1.34
CA LEU A 30 1.22 16.04 1.37
C LEU A 30 1.72 17.49 1.25
N ALA A 31 1.22 18.26 0.28
CA ALA A 31 1.59 19.66 0.09
C ALA A 31 1.24 20.54 1.30
N LYS A 32 0.16 20.24 2.03
CA LYS A 32 -0.18 20.94 3.28
C LYS A 32 0.81 20.63 4.40
N GLN A 33 1.25 19.38 4.52
CA GLN A 33 2.25 18.95 5.51
C GLN A 33 3.62 19.59 5.26
N THR A 34 3.99 19.76 3.99
CA THR A 34 5.31 20.27 3.57
C THR A 34 5.33 21.76 3.24
N MET A 35 4.23 22.48 3.50
CA MET A 35 4.06 23.89 3.13
C MET A 35 4.29 24.17 1.63
N GLY A 36 4.08 23.18 0.77
CA GLY A 36 4.28 23.24 -0.68
C GLY A 36 5.73 23.09 -1.15
N ASP A 37 6.66 22.72 -0.27
CA ASP A 37 8.05 22.43 -0.65
C ASP A 37 8.17 21.05 -1.28
N LYS A 38 8.34 21.02 -2.61
CA LYS A 38 8.50 19.79 -3.40
C LYS A 38 9.71 18.94 -3.00
N ALA A 39 10.82 19.55 -2.56
CA ALA A 39 11.99 18.79 -2.14
C ALA A 39 11.68 18.00 -0.86
N LEU A 40 10.99 18.64 0.08
CA LEU A 40 10.52 18.02 1.30
C LEU A 40 9.45 16.95 1.04
N GLU A 41 8.51 17.19 0.11
CA GLU A 41 7.52 16.20 -0.32
C GLU A 41 8.21 14.90 -0.77
N VAL A 42 9.22 15.01 -1.64
CA VAL A 42 9.97 13.85 -2.14
C VAL A 42 10.75 13.16 -1.03
N GLU A 43 11.34 13.91 -0.09
CA GLU A 43 12.06 13.34 1.05
C GLU A 43 11.14 12.54 1.97
N VAL A 44 9.98 13.11 2.32
CA VAL A 44 8.94 12.48 3.14
C VAL A 44 8.41 11.22 2.46
N LEU A 45 8.12 11.26 1.15
CA LEU A 45 7.69 10.09 0.39
C LEU A 45 8.75 8.99 0.35
N LYS A 46 10.03 9.34 0.18
CA LYS A 46 11.14 8.37 0.24
C LYS A 46 11.28 7.74 1.63
N MET A 47 11.10 8.53 2.69
CA MET A 47 11.14 8.03 4.06
C MET A 47 9.98 7.06 4.33
N PHE A 48 8.76 7.43 3.92
CA PHE A 48 7.59 6.57 4.00
C PHE A 48 7.80 5.25 3.25
N ALA A 49 8.29 5.28 2.01
CA ALA A 49 8.56 4.06 1.24
C ALA A 49 9.53 3.10 1.96
N ARG A 50 10.60 3.61 2.57
CA ARG A 50 11.51 2.78 3.37
C ARG A 50 10.81 2.18 4.60
N GLN A 51 10.01 2.97 5.30
CA GLN A 51 9.29 2.53 6.48
C GLN A 51 8.23 1.49 6.15
N ALA A 52 7.52 1.66 5.02
CA ALA A 52 6.52 0.73 4.55
C ALA A 52 7.12 -0.66 4.24
N ARG A 53 8.28 -0.72 3.57
CA ARG A 53 9.02 -1.98 3.35
C ARG A 53 9.42 -2.67 4.64
N ALA A 54 9.96 -1.91 5.61
CA ALA A 54 10.33 -2.47 6.90
C ALA A 54 9.11 -3.07 7.62
N CYS A 55 7.97 -2.37 7.60
CA CYS A 55 6.73 -2.87 8.18
C CYS A 55 6.23 -4.14 7.47
N LEU A 56 6.28 -4.21 6.14
CA LEU A 56 5.91 -5.42 5.40
C LEU A 56 6.80 -6.62 5.73
N GLN A 57 8.11 -6.40 5.94
CA GLN A 57 9.01 -7.47 6.36
C GLN A 57 8.71 -7.95 7.79
N GLU A 58 8.42 -7.03 8.72
CA GLU A 58 7.97 -7.37 10.06
C GLU A 58 6.65 -8.14 10.05
N ILE A 59 5.69 -7.73 9.21
CA ILE A 59 4.40 -8.41 9.04
C ILE A 59 4.61 -9.83 8.48
N SER A 60 5.57 -10.01 7.59
CA SER A 60 5.90 -11.31 6.98
C SER A 60 6.65 -12.26 7.93
N SER A 61 7.18 -11.76 9.06
CA SER A 61 7.97 -12.57 10.00
C SER A 61 7.13 -13.55 10.84
N GLY A 62 5.80 -13.41 10.85
CA GLY A 62 4.87 -14.35 11.49
C GLY A 62 4.67 -14.18 13.00
N ASP A 63 5.30 -13.18 13.64
CA ASP A 63 5.07 -12.86 15.05
C ASP A 63 3.89 -11.89 15.19
N ALA A 64 2.77 -12.39 15.73
CA ALA A 64 1.53 -11.63 15.87
C ALA A 64 1.70 -10.28 16.59
N LYS A 65 2.59 -10.18 17.59
CA LYS A 65 2.85 -8.92 18.29
C LYS A 65 3.60 -7.94 17.42
N LYS A 66 4.59 -8.41 16.66
CA LYS A 66 5.34 -7.58 15.71
C LYS A 66 4.49 -7.16 14.53
N MET A 67 3.65 -8.06 14.02
CA MET A 67 2.68 -7.78 12.97
C MET A 67 1.75 -6.62 13.36
N GLN A 68 1.16 -6.67 14.55
CA GLN A 68 0.29 -5.61 15.05
C GLN A 68 1.06 -4.29 15.23
N ALA A 69 2.25 -4.34 15.84
CA ALA A 69 3.09 -3.15 16.00
C ALA A 69 3.54 -2.53 14.67
N ALA A 70 3.82 -3.36 13.66
CA ALA A 70 4.20 -2.93 12.32
C ALA A 70 3.02 -2.31 11.57
N ALA A 71 1.82 -2.91 11.68
CA ALA A 71 0.60 -2.32 11.13
C ALA A 71 0.30 -0.95 11.77
N HIS A 72 0.47 -0.83 13.09
CA HIS A 72 0.30 0.44 13.80
C HIS A 72 1.24 1.53 13.28
N ARG A 73 2.52 1.19 13.14
CA ARG A 73 3.54 2.10 12.61
C ARG A 73 3.25 2.48 11.17
N LEU A 74 2.85 1.51 10.34
CA LEU A 74 2.49 1.73 8.95
C LEU A 74 1.27 2.66 8.83
N LYS A 75 0.24 2.47 9.66
CA LYS A 75 -0.94 3.34 9.73
C LYS A 75 -0.56 4.79 10.04
N GLY A 76 0.26 5.00 11.06
CA GLY A 76 0.73 6.33 11.44
C GLY A 76 1.52 7.02 10.34
N ALA A 77 2.47 6.29 9.74
CA ALA A 77 3.28 6.81 8.64
C ALA A 77 2.45 7.12 7.39
N ALA A 78 1.50 6.24 7.04
CA ALA A 78 0.61 6.41 5.90
C ALA A 78 -0.33 7.61 6.07
N SER A 79 -0.90 7.81 7.26
CA SER A 79 -1.73 8.97 7.57
C SER A 79 -0.96 10.29 7.49
N ALA A 80 0.33 10.30 7.86
CA ALA A 80 1.15 11.51 7.82
C ALA A 80 1.45 11.98 6.38
N VAL A 81 1.58 11.05 5.44
CA VAL A 81 1.89 11.37 4.03
C VAL A 81 0.65 11.46 3.13
N GLY A 82 -0.54 11.20 3.68
CA GLY A 82 -1.79 11.16 2.91
C GLY A 82 -2.03 9.86 2.15
N ALA A 83 -1.34 8.77 2.49
CA ALA A 83 -1.57 7.44 1.93
C ALA A 83 -2.75 6.74 2.62
N PHE A 84 -3.95 7.32 2.52
CA PHE A 84 -5.13 6.88 3.26
C PHE A 84 -5.53 5.42 2.98
N GLN A 85 -5.35 4.94 1.75
CA GLN A 85 -5.65 3.54 1.40
C GLN A 85 -4.76 2.55 2.18
N VAL A 86 -3.48 2.89 2.39
CA VAL A 86 -2.55 2.07 3.19
C VAL A 86 -2.92 2.15 4.67
N SER A 87 -3.28 3.34 5.15
CA SER A 87 -3.72 3.57 6.52
C SER A 87 -4.97 2.75 6.87
N GLU A 88 -5.97 2.77 5.98
CA GLU A 88 -7.21 2.01 6.13
C GLU A 88 -6.96 0.51 6.09
N ALA A 89 -6.13 0.02 5.16
CA ALA A 89 -5.77 -1.40 5.11
C ALA A 89 -5.05 -1.86 6.39
N ALA A 90 -4.15 -1.03 6.92
CA ALA A 90 -3.45 -1.31 8.18
C ALA A 90 -4.41 -1.29 9.38
N ASP A 91 -5.37 -0.37 9.41
CA ASP A 91 -6.39 -0.30 10.47
C ASP A 91 -7.33 -1.53 10.43
N MET A 92 -7.75 -1.95 9.23
CA MET A 92 -8.50 -3.19 9.08
C MET A 92 -7.71 -4.41 9.56
N PHE A 93 -6.40 -4.44 9.31
CA PHE A 93 -5.51 -5.50 9.78
C PHE A 93 -5.38 -5.52 11.32
N GLU A 94 -5.34 -4.35 11.97
CA GLU A 94 -5.36 -4.26 13.44
C GLU A 94 -6.70 -4.70 14.05
N ASN A 95 -7.83 -4.34 13.40
CA ASN A 95 -9.17 -4.51 13.96
C ASN A 95 -9.84 -5.87 13.64
N ASN A 96 -9.62 -6.45 12.45
CA ASN A 96 -10.40 -7.61 11.96
C ASN A 96 -9.70 -8.98 12.12
N CYS A 97 -8.71 -9.07 13.01
CA CYS A 97 -7.85 -10.26 13.20
C CYS A 97 -6.98 -10.53 11.96
N ALA A 98 -5.66 -10.66 12.17
CA ALA A 98 -4.65 -10.75 11.12
C ALA A 98 -4.80 -12.00 10.22
N ASN A 99 -5.73 -11.95 9.26
CA ASN A 99 -5.95 -12.99 8.27
C ASN A 99 -5.08 -12.74 7.03
N ALA A 100 -4.78 -13.81 6.29
CA ALA A 100 -3.95 -13.75 5.07
C ALA A 100 -4.51 -12.76 4.03
N ALA A 101 -5.83 -12.61 3.95
CA ALA A 101 -6.47 -11.62 3.07
C ALA A 101 -6.13 -10.17 3.46
N CYS A 102 -6.11 -9.85 4.76
CA CYS A 102 -5.73 -8.53 5.25
C CYS A 102 -4.24 -8.26 5.02
N MET A 103 -3.38 -9.26 5.23
CA MET A 103 -1.95 -9.14 4.89
C MET A 103 -1.73 -8.84 3.41
N ALA A 104 -2.46 -9.54 2.53
CA ALA A 104 -2.38 -9.33 1.10
C ALA A 104 -2.90 -7.92 0.71
N ALA A 105 -3.98 -7.45 1.31
CA ALA A 105 -4.52 -6.11 1.08
C ALA A 105 -3.54 -5.00 1.49
N VAL A 106 -2.92 -5.13 2.68
CA VAL A 106 -1.87 -4.19 3.13
C VAL A 106 -0.67 -4.21 2.18
N GLY A 107 -0.22 -5.40 1.77
CA GLY A 107 0.87 -5.56 0.81
C GLY A 107 0.57 -4.89 -0.54
N ALA A 108 -0.62 -5.12 -1.10
CA ALA A 108 -1.06 -4.52 -2.36
C ALA A 108 -1.10 -2.98 -2.27
N ALA A 109 -1.72 -2.44 -1.22
CA ALA A 109 -1.81 -1.00 -1.01
C ALA A 109 -0.43 -0.34 -0.89
N VAL A 110 0.50 -0.97 -0.18
CA VAL A 110 1.88 -0.47 -0.06
C VAL A 110 2.60 -0.48 -1.41
N VAL A 111 2.49 -1.57 -2.18
CA VAL A 111 3.12 -1.65 -3.51
C VAL A 111 2.55 -0.58 -4.46
N GLU A 112 1.24 -0.33 -4.43
CA GLU A 112 0.63 0.75 -5.20
C GLU A 112 1.16 2.13 -4.79
N ALA A 113 1.28 2.39 -3.49
CA ALA A 113 1.84 3.64 -2.98
C ALA A 113 3.31 3.82 -3.39
N GLU A 114 4.14 2.76 -3.28
CA GLU A 114 5.54 2.80 -3.72
C GLU A 114 5.67 3.05 -5.23
N ASN A 115 4.88 2.36 -6.05
CA ASN A 115 4.87 2.56 -7.50
C ASN A 115 4.48 3.99 -7.86
N PHE A 116 3.55 4.60 -7.11
CA PHE A 116 3.16 5.98 -7.30
C PHE A 116 4.29 6.95 -6.92
N ILE A 117 4.98 6.71 -5.80
CA ILE A 117 6.15 7.50 -5.37
C ILE A 117 7.29 7.43 -6.41
N LEU A 118 7.55 6.24 -6.95
CA LEU A 118 8.56 6.05 -8.00
C LEU A 118 8.21 6.82 -9.28
N LYS A 119 6.93 6.90 -9.65
CA LYS A 119 6.46 7.70 -10.79
C LYS A 119 6.61 9.20 -10.55
N LEU A 120 6.49 9.68 -9.31
CA LEU A 120 6.67 11.09 -8.94
C LEU A 120 8.13 11.51 -8.82
N SER A 121 9.01 10.58 -8.48
CA SER A 121 10.44 10.84 -8.23
C SER A 121 11.30 10.74 -9.50
N ARG A 122 10.68 10.65 -10.68
CA ARG A 122 11.33 10.49 -11.98
C ARG A 122 11.38 11.82 -12.73
#